data_AF-A0A925LHG2-F1
#
_entry.id   AF-A0A925LHG2-F1
#
_cell.length_a   1.000
_cell.length_b   1.000
_cell.length_c   1.000
_cell.angle_alpha   90.00
_cell.angle_beta   90.00
_cell.angle_gamma   90.00
#
_symmetry.space_group_name_H-M   'P 1'
#
loop_
_entity.id
_entity.type
_entity.pdbx_description
1 polymer ?
#
loop_
_entity_poly.entity_id
_entity_poly.type
_entity_poly.pdbx_seq_one_letter_code
_entity_poly.pdbx_strand_id
1 'polypeptide(L)'
;PYIKEINKGSVWADQSFKSTNHFYNPKTKKGMFGYSHALNLVENYYNRALYLYSKKQFSKAMFFLGAAIHIIQDLTIPQHVRVRLLDHHRSFENFVKYTYDLVEDYRSMDPPILLPDVRTYLEYNARIALKVDQTYKDLLPMRVRFFKITLSCLPLAQSTSAGCIILFVQDLNRYQKGH
;
A
#
# COMPACT_ATOMS: atom_id res chain seq x y z
N PRO A 1 -7.09 -19.82 3.94
CA PRO A 1 -7.97 -20.26 2.82
C PRO A 1 -8.37 -19.17 1.78
N TYR A 2 -8.09 -17.88 1.97
CA TYR A 2 -8.52 -16.81 1.01
C TYR A 2 -7.39 -16.02 0.33
N ILE A 3 -6.18 -16.56 0.29
CA ILE A 3 -5.02 -15.86 -0.29
C ILE A 3 -5.21 -15.56 -1.78
N LYS A 4 -5.91 -16.44 -2.51
CA LYS A 4 -6.20 -16.25 -3.94
C LYS A 4 -7.10 -15.02 -4.16
N GLU A 5 -8.09 -14.81 -3.30
CA GLU A 5 -9.02 -13.68 -3.35
C GLU A 5 -8.32 -12.38 -3.00
N ILE A 6 -7.48 -12.39 -1.95
CA ILE A 6 -6.64 -11.25 -1.57
C ILE A 6 -5.76 -10.83 -2.75
N ASN A 7 -5.04 -11.78 -3.35
CA ASN A 7 -4.16 -11.50 -4.50
C ASN A 7 -4.96 -10.97 -5.71
N LYS A 8 -6.14 -11.54 -6.00
CA LYS A 8 -7.03 -11.03 -7.06
C LYS A 8 -7.48 -9.60 -6.80
N GLY A 9 -7.82 -9.27 -5.56
CA GLY A 9 -8.23 -7.92 -5.17
C GLY A 9 -7.11 -6.90 -5.30
N SER A 10 -5.90 -7.28 -4.87
CA SER A 10 -4.69 -6.48 -5.01
C SER A 10 -4.40 -6.16 -6.48
N VAL A 11 -4.41 -7.18 -7.35
CA VAL A 11 -4.19 -7.00 -8.80
C VAL A 11 -5.31 -6.18 -9.45
N TRP A 12 -6.57 -6.37 -9.04
CA TRP A 12 -7.72 -5.65 -9.60
C TRP A 12 -7.71 -4.14 -9.29
N ALA A 13 -7.13 -3.74 -8.15
CA ALA A 13 -7.01 -2.34 -7.78
C ALA A 13 -6.09 -1.57 -8.74
N ASP A 14 -5.05 -2.24 -9.27
CA ASP A 14 -4.07 -1.68 -10.22
C ASP A 14 -4.59 -1.60 -11.68
N GLN A 15 -5.72 -2.23 -12.00
CA GLN A 15 -6.25 -2.26 -13.37
C GLN A 15 -6.99 -0.97 -13.76
N SER A 16 -6.63 -0.41 -14.93
CA SER A 16 -7.29 0.72 -15.63
C SER A 16 -7.01 2.12 -15.04
N PHE A 17 -7.89 3.11 -15.32
CA PHE A 17 -7.88 4.49 -14.80
C PHE A 17 -8.00 4.59 -13.26
N LYS A 18 -7.86 3.49 -12.51
CA LYS A 18 -7.89 3.46 -11.04
C LYS A 18 -6.56 3.87 -10.44
N SER A 19 -5.44 3.55 -11.10
CA SER A 19 -4.09 3.91 -10.65
C SER A 19 -3.89 5.43 -10.51
N THR A 20 -4.62 6.26 -11.28
CA THR A 20 -4.60 7.73 -11.16
C THR A 20 -5.09 8.24 -9.80
N ASN A 21 -5.78 7.39 -9.03
CA ASN A 21 -6.31 7.70 -7.72
C ASN A 21 -5.43 7.19 -6.57
N HIS A 22 -4.30 6.52 -6.84
CA HIS A 22 -3.44 5.92 -5.81
C HIS A 22 -2.42 6.92 -5.23
N PHE A 23 -2.59 8.20 -5.52
CA PHE A 23 -1.63 9.23 -5.15
C PHE A 23 -2.05 9.94 -3.87
N TYR A 24 -1.09 10.17 -2.99
CA TYR A 24 -1.29 10.99 -1.79
C TYR A 24 0.02 11.57 -1.28
N ASN A 25 0.07 12.90 -1.18
CA ASN A 25 1.17 13.63 -0.58
C ASN A 25 0.83 13.99 0.88
N PRO A 26 1.61 13.52 1.87
CA PRO A 26 1.30 13.72 3.28
C PRO A 26 1.54 15.16 3.77
N LYS A 27 2.31 15.97 3.03
CA LYS A 27 2.57 17.38 3.38
C LYS A 27 1.41 18.27 2.95
N THR A 28 0.92 18.08 1.73
CA THR A 28 -0.19 18.87 1.19
C THR A 28 -1.56 18.28 1.52
N LYS A 29 -1.60 17.03 1.99
CA LYS A 29 -2.80 16.20 2.22
C LYS A 29 -3.65 16.01 0.94
N LYS A 30 -3.01 16.01 -0.23
CA LYS A 30 -3.66 15.94 -1.55
C LYS A 30 -3.06 14.83 -2.40
N GLY A 31 -3.88 14.20 -3.24
CA GLY A 31 -3.46 13.30 -4.32
C GLY A 31 -3.44 13.98 -5.68
N MET A 32 -3.58 13.20 -6.75
CA MET A 32 -3.63 13.74 -8.12
C MET A 32 -4.81 14.69 -8.30
N PHE A 33 -4.59 15.78 -9.04
CA PHE A 33 -5.58 16.86 -9.25
C PHE A 33 -6.09 17.54 -7.97
N GLY A 34 -5.41 17.36 -6.83
CA GLY A 34 -5.74 18.04 -5.58
C GLY A 34 -6.69 17.29 -4.65
N TYR A 35 -7.12 16.08 -5.01
CA TYR A 35 -8.05 15.25 -4.22
C TYR A 35 -7.32 14.13 -3.49
N SER A 36 -7.71 13.82 -2.24
CA SER A 36 -7.16 12.71 -1.45
C SER A 36 -7.78 11.35 -1.84
N HIS A 37 -7.68 11.00 -3.13
CA HIS A 37 -8.34 9.81 -3.67
C HIS A 37 -7.86 8.51 -3.03
N ALA A 38 -6.57 8.38 -2.70
CA ALA A 38 -6.04 7.15 -2.08
C ALA A 38 -6.64 6.89 -0.68
N LEU A 39 -6.78 7.95 0.14
CA LEU A 39 -7.41 7.83 1.48
C LEU A 39 -8.87 7.39 1.36
N ASN A 40 -9.63 8.03 0.48
CA ASN A 40 -11.03 7.67 0.28
C ASN A 40 -11.16 6.24 -0.30
N LEU A 41 -10.29 5.85 -1.23
CA LEU A 41 -10.29 4.52 -1.82
C LEU A 41 -9.99 3.43 -0.79
N VAL A 42 -8.94 3.62 0.04
CA VAL A 42 -8.60 2.61 1.04
C VAL A 42 -9.74 2.45 2.05
N GLU A 43 -10.35 3.55 2.52
CA GLU A 43 -11.47 3.51 3.45
C GLU A 43 -12.68 2.80 2.82
N ASN A 44 -13.00 3.12 1.56
CA ASN A 44 -14.10 2.48 0.83
C ASN A 44 -13.88 0.97 0.69
N TYR A 45 -12.68 0.54 0.26
CA TYR A 45 -12.38 -0.89 0.11
C TYR A 45 -12.35 -1.61 1.46
N TYR A 46 -11.74 -1.02 2.48
CA TYR A 46 -11.64 -1.60 3.82
C TYR A 46 -13.01 -1.75 4.49
N ASN A 47 -13.81 -0.69 4.49
CA ASN A 47 -15.18 -0.73 5.03
C ASN A 47 -16.08 -1.70 4.26
N ARG A 48 -15.90 -1.78 2.93
CA ARG A 48 -16.61 -2.77 2.11
C ARG A 48 -16.21 -4.20 2.46
N ALA A 49 -14.95 -4.45 2.75
CA ALA A 49 -14.47 -5.75 3.21
C ALA A 49 -15.12 -6.15 4.55
N LEU A 50 -15.12 -5.26 5.55
CA LEU A 50 -15.77 -5.49 6.85
C LEU A 50 -17.25 -5.80 6.68
N TYR A 51 -17.97 -4.99 5.89
CA TYR A 51 -19.39 -5.18 5.61
C TYR A 51 -19.68 -6.54 4.94
N LEU A 52 -18.91 -6.90 3.91
CA LEU A 52 -19.13 -8.18 3.21
C LEU A 52 -18.82 -9.37 4.11
N TYR A 53 -17.83 -9.23 5.00
CA TYR A 53 -17.52 -10.26 5.99
C TYR A 53 -18.68 -10.45 6.98
N SER A 54 -19.28 -9.36 7.48
CA SER A 54 -20.45 -9.44 8.38
C SER A 54 -21.67 -10.08 7.71
N LYS A 55 -21.77 -10.00 6.38
CA LYS A 55 -22.76 -10.72 5.56
C LYS A 55 -22.35 -12.14 5.18
N LYS A 56 -21.29 -12.69 5.78
CA LYS A 56 -20.72 -14.02 5.49
C LYS A 56 -20.29 -14.21 4.03
N GLN A 57 -20.08 -13.12 3.28
CA GLN A 57 -19.56 -13.14 1.91
C GLN A 57 -18.03 -13.11 1.90
N PHE A 58 -17.41 -14.12 2.53
CA PHE A 58 -15.98 -14.12 2.87
C PHE A 58 -15.06 -13.94 1.66
N SER A 59 -15.30 -14.63 0.54
CA SER A 59 -14.46 -14.48 -0.66
C SER A 59 -14.44 -13.05 -1.19
N LYS A 60 -15.61 -12.38 -1.21
CA LYS A 60 -15.69 -10.98 -1.65
C LYS A 60 -15.08 -10.03 -0.62
N ALA A 61 -15.26 -10.31 0.67
CA ALA A 61 -14.63 -9.54 1.74
C ALA A 61 -13.09 -9.55 1.59
N MET A 62 -12.52 -10.73 1.38
CA MET A 62 -11.07 -10.93 1.23
C MET A 62 -10.54 -10.30 -0.06
N PHE A 63 -11.33 -10.29 -1.12
CA PHE A 63 -11.02 -9.53 -2.33
C PHE A 63 -10.91 -8.03 -2.06
N PHE A 64 -11.89 -7.42 -1.39
CA PHE A 64 -11.82 -5.99 -1.07
C PHE A 64 -10.73 -5.66 -0.04
N LEU A 65 -10.41 -6.57 0.88
CA LEU A 65 -9.25 -6.43 1.76
C LEU A 65 -7.95 -6.39 0.95
N GLY A 66 -7.79 -7.27 -0.05
CA GLY A 66 -6.65 -7.24 -0.96
C GLY A 66 -6.53 -5.92 -1.73
N ALA A 67 -7.66 -5.36 -2.18
CA ALA A 67 -7.68 -4.05 -2.84
C ALA A 67 -7.27 -2.91 -1.89
N ALA A 68 -7.70 -2.94 -0.61
CA ALA A 68 -7.27 -1.97 0.39
C ALA A 68 -5.76 -2.07 0.69
N ILE A 69 -5.25 -3.29 0.86
CA ILE A 69 -3.82 -3.54 1.09
C ILE A 69 -2.96 -3.02 -0.06
N HIS A 70 -3.40 -3.18 -1.31
CA HIS A 70 -2.70 -2.62 -2.46
C HIS A 70 -2.50 -1.09 -2.35
N ILE A 71 -3.54 -0.34 -1.97
CA ILE A 71 -3.41 1.11 -1.78
C ILE A 71 -2.42 1.45 -0.65
N ILE A 72 -2.38 0.65 0.43
CA ILE A 72 -1.41 0.81 1.52
C ILE A 72 0.03 0.59 1.00
N GLN A 73 0.22 -0.41 0.14
CA GLN A 73 1.52 -0.75 -0.45
C GLN A 73 2.00 0.33 -1.43
N ASP A 74 1.12 0.87 -2.28
CA ASP A 74 1.47 1.92 -3.23
C ASP A 74 2.04 3.16 -2.52
N LEU A 75 1.50 3.52 -1.35
CA LEU A 75 2.01 4.67 -0.59
C LEU A 75 3.34 4.43 0.12
N THR A 76 3.93 3.24 0.02
CA THR A 76 5.33 3.02 0.40
C THR A 76 6.31 3.48 -0.68
N ILE A 77 5.83 3.69 -1.91
CA ILE A 77 6.66 3.97 -3.08
C ILE A 77 6.67 5.48 -3.35
N PRO A 78 7.85 6.12 -3.41
CA PRO A 78 8.00 7.57 -3.64
C PRO A 78 7.18 8.17 -4.79
N GLN A 79 7.02 7.42 -5.88
CA GLN A 79 6.34 7.87 -7.09
C GLN A 79 4.85 8.14 -6.84
N HIS A 80 4.16 7.30 -6.06
CA HIS A 80 2.76 7.49 -5.68
C HIS A 80 2.58 8.67 -4.69
N VAL A 81 3.63 9.03 -3.95
CA VAL A 81 3.57 10.10 -2.95
C VAL A 81 3.92 11.47 -3.54
N ARG A 82 4.85 11.52 -4.49
CA ARG A 82 5.21 12.76 -5.18
C ARG A 82 4.16 13.25 -6.18
N VAL A 83 3.15 12.44 -6.49
CA VAL A 83 2.12 12.76 -7.49
C VAL A 83 2.75 13.03 -8.87
N ARG A 84 3.80 12.28 -9.22
CA ARG A 84 4.52 12.41 -10.50
C ARG A 84 4.45 11.11 -11.29
N LEU A 85 3.53 11.04 -12.26
CA LEU A 85 3.30 9.85 -13.08
C LEU A 85 4.44 9.54 -14.06
N LEU A 86 5.17 10.58 -14.50
CA LEU A 86 6.05 10.52 -15.67
C LEU A 86 7.53 10.28 -15.34
N ASP A 87 7.94 10.42 -14.08
CA ASP A 87 9.35 10.32 -13.69
C ASP A 87 9.74 8.87 -13.38
N HIS A 88 10.22 8.14 -14.39
CA HIS A 88 10.87 6.82 -14.28
C HIS A 88 10.10 5.71 -13.51
N HIS A 89 8.80 5.89 -13.30
CA HIS A 89 7.96 4.97 -12.53
C HIS A 89 8.00 3.54 -13.08
N ARG A 90 7.80 3.38 -14.39
CA ARG A 90 7.90 2.09 -15.09
C ARG A 90 9.29 1.47 -14.99
N SER A 91 10.34 2.29 -15.06
CA SER A 91 11.73 1.81 -14.95
C SER A 91 12.04 1.30 -13.54
N PHE A 92 11.52 1.98 -12.53
CA PHE A 92 11.64 1.54 -11.13
C PHE A 92 10.88 0.24 -10.89
N GLU A 93 9.62 0.13 -11.33
CA GLU A 93 8.84 -1.10 -11.18
C GLU A 93 9.49 -2.28 -11.90
N ASN A 94 9.99 -2.08 -13.12
CA ASN A 94 10.72 -3.12 -13.85
C ASN A 94 11.99 -3.53 -13.11
N PHE A 95 12.72 -2.59 -12.51
CA PHE A 95 13.88 -2.89 -11.66
C PHE A 95 13.47 -3.74 -10.45
N VAL A 96 12.37 -3.38 -9.77
CA VAL A 96 11.86 -4.16 -8.62
C VAL A 96 11.48 -5.57 -9.07
N LYS A 97 10.70 -5.71 -10.16
CA LYS A 97 10.30 -7.02 -10.70
C LYS A 97 11.49 -7.93 -11.02
N TYR A 98 12.57 -7.36 -11.57
CA TYR A 98 13.78 -8.11 -11.89
C TYR A 98 14.58 -8.51 -10.63
N THR A 99 14.61 -7.65 -9.61
CA THR A 99 15.45 -7.85 -8.42
C THR A 99 14.75 -8.52 -7.25
N TYR A 100 13.41 -8.62 -7.28
CA TYR A 100 12.58 -9.06 -6.15
C TYR A 100 13.02 -10.41 -5.56
N ASP A 101 13.21 -11.42 -6.41
CA ASP A 101 13.62 -12.77 -5.98
C ASP A 101 15.13 -12.91 -5.77
N LEU A 102 15.92 -11.91 -6.17
CA LEU A 102 17.39 -11.94 -6.14
C LEU A 102 17.99 -11.32 -4.88
N VAL A 103 17.24 -10.45 -4.19
CA VAL A 103 17.73 -9.68 -3.04
C VAL A 103 16.97 -10.09 -1.79
N GLU A 104 17.62 -10.87 -0.91
CA GLU A 104 16.98 -11.38 0.30
C GLU A 104 16.58 -10.27 1.28
N ASP A 105 17.37 -9.20 1.36
CA ASP A 105 17.14 -8.01 2.20
C ASP A 105 15.84 -7.25 1.88
N TYR A 106 15.15 -7.59 0.79
CA TYR A 106 13.81 -7.06 0.51
C TYR A 106 12.72 -7.68 1.38
N ARG A 107 12.99 -8.80 2.04
CA ARG A 107 12.06 -9.45 2.98
C ARG A 107 12.14 -8.75 4.34
N SER A 108 11.00 -8.39 4.89
CA SER A 108 10.91 -7.89 6.25
C SER A 108 11.13 -9.03 7.23
N MET A 109 12.08 -8.84 8.15
CA MET A 109 12.25 -9.69 9.34
C MET A 109 11.66 -9.02 10.59
N ASP A 110 11.19 -7.78 10.45
CA ASP A 110 10.66 -6.97 11.55
C ASP A 110 9.21 -7.34 11.86
N PRO A 111 8.76 -7.11 13.10
CA PRO A 111 7.37 -7.32 13.47
C PRO A 111 6.42 -6.44 12.65
N PRO A 112 5.13 -6.83 12.55
CA PRO A 112 4.11 -5.99 11.94
C PRO A 112 4.03 -4.61 12.61
N ILE A 113 3.87 -3.57 11.79
CA ILE A 113 3.66 -2.20 12.29
C ILE A 113 2.17 -2.05 12.60
N LEU A 114 1.82 -1.86 13.86
CA LEU A 114 0.43 -1.75 14.30
C LEU A 114 0.01 -0.28 14.40
N LEU A 115 -0.99 0.11 13.60
CA LEU A 115 -1.56 1.45 13.57
C LEU A 115 -3.07 1.41 13.86
N PRO A 116 -3.63 2.49 14.42
CA PRO A 116 -4.98 2.49 15.02
C PRO A 116 -6.12 2.35 13.99
N ASP A 117 -5.89 2.72 12.73
CA ASP A 117 -6.90 2.71 11.69
C ASP A 117 -6.26 2.62 10.29
N VAL A 118 -7.06 2.29 9.28
CA VAL A 118 -6.60 2.06 7.89
C VAL A 118 -6.01 3.32 7.25
N ARG A 119 -6.49 4.52 7.60
CA ARG A 119 -6.01 5.78 7.05
C ARG A 119 -4.62 6.11 7.61
N THR A 120 -4.39 5.82 8.88
CA THR A 120 -3.09 6.01 9.53
C THR A 120 -1.99 5.18 8.87
N TYR A 121 -2.29 3.99 8.33
CA TYR A 121 -1.32 3.23 7.51
C TYR A 121 -0.88 3.99 6.25
N LEU A 122 -1.83 4.60 5.52
CA LEU A 122 -1.50 5.40 4.34
C LEU A 122 -0.64 6.61 4.69
N GLU A 123 -1.03 7.34 5.74
CA GLU A 123 -0.28 8.54 6.16
C GLU A 123 1.13 8.19 6.64
N TYR A 124 1.26 7.10 7.40
CA TYR A 124 2.55 6.59 7.87
C TYR A 124 3.47 6.20 6.71
N ASN A 125 2.97 5.36 5.80
CA ASN A 125 3.72 4.91 4.62
C ASN A 125 4.14 6.09 3.75
N ALA A 126 3.21 7.02 3.49
CA ALA A 126 3.49 8.17 2.62
C ALA A 126 4.56 9.09 3.21
N ARG A 127 4.57 9.31 4.54
CA ARG A 127 5.61 10.10 5.21
C ARG A 127 6.99 9.46 5.08
N ILE A 128 7.07 8.15 5.25
CA ILE A 128 8.35 7.42 5.11
C ILE A 128 8.80 7.42 3.66
N ALA A 129 7.93 7.12 2.71
CA ALA A 129 8.24 7.14 1.28
C ALA A 129 8.77 8.51 0.82
N LEU A 130 8.17 9.60 1.31
CA LEU A 130 8.66 10.95 1.02
C LEU A 130 10.04 11.22 1.63
N LYS A 131 10.30 10.73 2.85
CA LYS A 131 11.62 10.84 3.49
C LYS A 131 12.67 10.05 2.70
N VAL A 132 12.37 8.80 2.33
CA VAL A 132 13.23 7.93 1.53
C VAL A 132 13.58 8.59 0.19
N ASP A 133 12.59 9.15 -0.49
CA ASP A 133 12.83 9.87 -1.74
C ASP A 133 13.76 11.06 -1.56
N GLN A 134 13.54 11.86 -0.52
CA GLN A 134 14.39 13.01 -0.19
C GLN A 134 15.82 12.60 0.15
N THR A 135 16.00 11.49 0.88
CA THR A 135 17.32 10.96 1.24
C THR A 135 18.13 10.53 0.01
N TYR A 136 17.49 9.92 -0.99
CA TYR A 136 18.18 9.38 -2.16
C TYR A 136 17.99 10.20 -3.44
N LYS A 137 17.48 11.44 -3.34
CA LYS A 137 17.03 12.25 -4.49
C LYS A 137 18.13 12.52 -5.53
N ASP A 138 19.37 12.65 -5.09
CA ASP A 138 20.54 12.98 -5.93
C ASP A 138 21.48 11.78 -6.12
N LEU A 139 21.08 10.58 -5.65
CA LEU A 139 21.95 9.41 -5.69
C LEU A 139 22.09 8.88 -7.13
N LEU A 140 23.34 8.82 -7.59
CA LEU A 140 23.73 8.22 -8.86
C LEU A 140 24.70 7.05 -8.63
N PRO A 141 24.71 6.03 -9.51
CA PRO A 141 23.83 5.88 -10.68
C PRO A 141 22.39 5.48 -10.30
N MET A 142 21.44 5.75 -11.19
CA MET A 142 20.00 5.56 -10.94
C MET A 142 19.62 4.14 -10.45
N ARG A 143 20.31 3.09 -10.88
CA ARG A 143 20.08 1.72 -10.39
C ARG A 143 20.40 1.56 -8.90
N VAL A 144 21.43 2.24 -8.39
CA VAL A 144 21.78 2.24 -6.96
C VAL A 144 20.71 2.98 -6.17
N ARG A 145 20.18 4.09 -6.71
CA ARG A 145 19.02 4.78 -6.13
C ARG A 145 17.80 3.87 -6.07
N PHE A 146 17.47 3.17 -7.15
CA PHE A 146 16.35 2.24 -7.17
C PHE A 146 16.52 1.15 -6.11
N PHE A 147 17.69 0.52 -6.06
CA PHE A 147 18.02 -0.47 -5.03
C PHE A 147 17.79 0.07 -3.60
N LYS A 148 18.33 1.25 -3.27
CA LYS A 148 18.21 1.85 -1.93
C LYS A 148 16.76 2.20 -1.57
N ILE A 149 15.98 2.68 -2.54
CA ILE A 149 14.54 2.91 -2.36
C ILE A 149 13.83 1.56 -2.11
N THR A 150 14.06 0.55 -2.95
CA THR A 150 13.42 -0.77 -2.81
C THR A 150 13.74 -1.44 -1.46
N LEU A 151 14.99 -1.33 -0.99
CA LEU A 151 15.44 -1.80 0.32
C LEU A 151 14.66 -1.17 1.49
N SER A 152 14.11 0.02 1.30
CA SER A 152 13.30 0.71 2.30
C SER A 152 11.81 0.41 2.14
N CYS A 153 11.33 0.35 0.89
CA CYS A 153 9.90 0.27 0.60
C CYS A 153 9.33 -1.15 0.76
N LEU A 154 10.03 -2.19 0.33
CA LEU A 154 9.48 -3.57 0.36
C LEU A 154 9.30 -4.10 1.79
N PRO A 155 10.28 -3.94 2.70
CA PRO A 155 10.05 -4.33 4.10
C PRO A 155 8.90 -3.54 4.74
N LEU A 156 8.84 -2.23 4.49
CA LEU A 156 7.76 -1.37 4.98
C LEU A 156 6.39 -1.82 4.46
N ALA A 157 6.28 -2.15 3.17
CA ALA A 157 5.06 -2.64 2.56
C ALA A 157 4.60 -3.96 3.20
N GLN A 158 5.53 -4.86 3.50
CA GLN A 158 5.23 -6.14 4.17
C GLN A 158 4.78 -5.92 5.62
N SER A 159 5.53 -5.16 6.42
CA SER A 159 5.20 -4.93 7.83
C SER A 159 3.88 -4.17 8.02
N THR A 160 3.58 -3.21 7.14
CA THR A 160 2.31 -2.47 7.18
C THR A 160 1.13 -3.26 6.61
N SER A 161 1.34 -4.11 5.60
CA SER A 161 0.31 -5.05 5.14
C SER A 161 -0.07 -6.04 6.24
N ALA A 162 0.92 -6.61 6.93
CA ALA A 162 0.69 -7.51 8.06
C ALA A 162 -0.06 -6.81 9.20
N GLY A 163 0.32 -5.57 9.52
CA GLY A 163 -0.38 -4.75 10.52
C GLY A 163 -1.84 -4.48 10.12
N CYS A 164 -2.10 -4.13 8.86
CA CYS A 164 -3.46 -3.90 8.37
C CYS A 164 -4.33 -5.16 8.45
N ILE A 165 -3.78 -6.35 8.18
CA ILE A 165 -4.50 -7.61 8.35
C ILE A 165 -4.86 -7.86 9.82
N ILE A 166 -3.93 -7.57 10.75
CA ILE A 166 -4.20 -7.67 12.19
C ILE A 166 -5.31 -6.70 12.60
N LEU A 167 -5.25 -5.44 12.15
CA LEU A 167 -6.29 -4.45 12.37
C LEU A 167 -7.65 -4.95 11.86
N PHE A 168 -7.69 -5.52 10.65
CA PHE A 168 -8.91 -6.06 10.06
C PHE A 168 -9.54 -7.14 10.92
N VAL A 169 -8.75 -8.09 11.43
CA VAL A 169 -9.25 -9.13 12.33
C VAL A 169 -9.77 -8.55 13.64
N GLN A 170 -9.08 -7.56 14.22
CA GLN A 170 -9.52 -6.87 15.43
C GLN A 170 -10.84 -6.12 15.22
N ASP A 171 -10.98 -5.43 14.09
CA ASP A 171 -12.19 -4.68 13.75
C ASP A 171 -13.35 -5.61 13.46
N LEU A 172 -13.15 -6.78 12.83
CA LEU A 172 -14.19 -7.79 12.68
C LEU A 172 -14.75 -8.24 14.02
N ASN A 173 -13.88 -8.47 15.02
CA ASN A 173 -14.30 -8.86 16.36
C ASN A 173 -15.11 -7.76 17.05
N ARG A 174 -14.79 -6.48 16.81
CA ARG A 174 -15.56 -5.34 17.31
C ARG A 174 -16.90 -5.22 16.59
N TYR A 175 -16.90 -5.37 15.27
CA TYR A 175 -18.07 -5.29 14.40
C TYR A 175 -19.12 -6.37 14.75
N GLN A 176 -18.67 -7.56 15.14
CA GLN A 176 -19.55 -8.65 15.58
C GLN A 176 -20.13 -8.47 16.99
N LYS A 177 -19.50 -7.67 17.85
CA LYS A 177 -19.98 -7.39 19.22
C LYS A 177 -20.95 -6.20 19.28
N GLY A 178 -20.97 -5.35 18.25
CA GLY A 178 -21.87 -4.20 18.13
C GLY A 178 -23.18 -4.50 17.38
N HIS A 179 -23.43 -5.77 17.05
CA HIS A 179 -24.64 -6.32 16.44
C HIS A 179 -25.12 -7.52 17.25
#